data_AF-A0A0D2V5X4-F1
#
_entry.id   AF-A0A0D2V5X4-F1
#
_cell.length_a   1.000
_cell.length_b   1.000
_cell.length_c   1.000
_cell.angle_alpha   90.00
_cell.angle_beta   90.00
_cell.angle_gamma   90.00
#
_symmetry.space_group_name_H-M   'P 1'
#
loop_
_entity.id
_entity.type
_entity.pdbx_description
1 polymer ?
#
loop_
_entity_poly.entity_id
_entity_poly.type
_entity_poly.pdbx_seq_one_letter_code
_entity_poly.pdbx_strand_id
1 'polypeptide(L)'
;MEKIQKSHVQVGGLKLHVAQIETGPKVVLFLHGFPGIWYSRKHQMIAVANAGFYAIAFDFRGYGLFTIHQSRKKLTSMTLSMILLPFSTPWPSIR
;
A
#
# COMPACT_ATOMS: atom_id res chain seq x y z
N MET A 1 -10.46 -9.76 -22.74
CA MET A 1 -9.68 -9.36 -21.54
C MET A 1 -10.34 -9.87 -20.26
N GLU A 2 -10.97 -11.06 -20.31
CA GLU A 2 -11.99 -11.51 -19.33
C GLU A 2 -11.52 -12.62 -18.39
N LYS A 3 -10.25 -13.07 -18.49
CA LYS A 3 -9.77 -14.23 -17.71
C LYS A 3 -9.35 -13.90 -16.27
N ILE A 4 -9.16 -12.61 -15.94
CA ILE A 4 -8.63 -12.17 -14.64
C ILE A 4 -9.78 -11.83 -13.70
N GLN A 5 -10.02 -12.70 -12.72
CA GLN A 5 -10.97 -12.49 -11.64
C GLN A 5 -10.40 -11.49 -10.64
N LYS A 6 -11.22 -10.56 -10.16
CA LYS A 6 -10.81 -9.55 -9.18
C LYS A 6 -11.66 -9.68 -7.93
N SER A 7 -11.03 -9.79 -6.78
CA SER A 7 -11.69 -9.93 -5.49
C SER A 7 -11.03 -9.00 -4.46
N HIS A 8 -11.67 -8.88 -3.30
CA HIS A 8 -11.07 -8.23 -2.15
C HIS A 8 -10.95 -9.23 -1.00
N VAL A 9 -9.78 -9.26 -0.37
CA VAL A 9 -9.50 -10.12 0.78
C VAL A 9 -9.22 -9.26 2.00
N GLN A 10 -9.83 -9.61 3.13
CA GLN A 10 -9.54 -8.96 4.41
C GLN A 10 -8.36 -9.67 5.09
N VAL A 11 -7.30 -8.93 5.37
CA VAL A 11 -6.10 -9.44 6.06
C VAL A 11 -5.68 -8.43 7.12
N GLY A 12 -5.71 -8.82 8.40
CA GLY A 12 -5.23 -7.97 9.50
C GLY A 12 -5.90 -6.59 9.55
N GLY A 13 -7.19 -6.49 9.24
CA GLY A 13 -7.94 -5.22 9.18
C GLY A 13 -7.71 -4.39 7.91
N LEU A 14 -6.97 -4.91 6.92
CA LEU A 14 -6.74 -4.28 5.62
C LEU A 14 -7.61 -4.96 4.55
N LYS A 15 -8.20 -4.18 3.65
CA LYS A 15 -8.90 -4.68 2.47
C LYS A 15 -7.96 -4.65 1.26
N LEU A 16 -7.42 -5.81 0.90
CA LEU A 16 -6.48 -5.96 -0.22
C LEU A 16 -7.24 -6.26 -1.51
N HIS A 17 -6.87 -5.59 -2.60
CA HIS A 17 -7.34 -5.93 -3.94
C HIS A 17 -6.49 -7.06 -4.51
N VAL A 18 -7.13 -8.13 -4.97
CA VAL A 18 -6.48 -9.32 -5.50
C VAL A 18 -7.00 -9.59 -6.91
N ALA A 19 -6.09 -9.82 -7.84
CA ALA A 19 -6.36 -10.24 -9.20
C ALA A 19 -5.81 -11.66 -9.41
N GLN A 20 -6.64 -12.57 -9.90
CA GLN A 20 -6.31 -13.99 -9.94
C GLN A 20 -6.82 -14.71 -11.20
N ILE A 21 -6.11 -15.75 -11.62
CA ILE A 21 -6.50 -16.63 -12.74
C ILE A 21 -6.30 -18.08 -12.29
N GLU A 22 -7.41 -18.76 -11.97
CA GLU A 22 -7.40 -20.14 -11.50
C GLU A 22 -7.33 -21.10 -12.69
N THR A 23 -6.24 -21.87 -12.80
CA THR A 23 -6.07 -22.85 -13.89
C THR A 23 -5.39 -24.15 -13.42
N GLY A 24 -4.76 -24.19 -12.23
CA GLY A 24 -4.19 -25.42 -11.69
C GLY A 24 -3.77 -25.32 -10.22
N PRO A 25 -3.19 -26.38 -9.62
CA PRO A 25 -2.96 -26.46 -8.17
C PRO A 25 -1.70 -25.72 -7.69
N LYS A 26 -0.77 -25.38 -8.59
CA LYS A 26 0.50 -24.71 -8.24
C LYS A 26 0.32 -23.19 -8.31
N VAL A 27 0.65 -22.49 -7.23
CA VAL A 27 0.47 -21.03 -7.13
C VAL A 27 1.72 -20.27 -7.54
N VAL A 28 1.55 -19.23 -8.37
CA VAL A 28 2.57 -18.23 -8.68
C VAL A 28 2.08 -16.88 -8.19
N LEU A 29 2.83 -16.30 -7.26
CA LEU A 29 2.54 -14.99 -6.68
C LEU A 29 3.35 -13.89 -7.35
N PHE A 30 2.68 -12.87 -7.85
CA PHE A 30 3.30 -11.70 -8.47
C PHE A 30 3.30 -10.50 -7.53
N LEU A 31 4.50 -9.96 -7.32
CA LEU A 31 4.73 -8.74 -6.57
C LEU A 31 5.08 -7.60 -7.53
N HIS A 32 4.48 -6.42 -7.31
CA HIS A 32 4.81 -5.21 -8.05
C HIS A 32 5.79 -4.36 -7.24
N GLY A 33 6.60 -3.55 -7.94
CA GLY A 33 7.48 -2.56 -7.31
C GLY A 33 6.86 -1.15 -7.36
N PHE A 34 7.70 -0.15 -7.14
CA PHE A 34 7.38 1.26 -7.40
C PHE A 34 7.92 1.69 -8.77
N PRO A 35 7.18 2.47 -9.58
CA PRO A 35 5.74 2.72 -9.52
C PRO A 35 4.99 1.61 -10.27
N GLY A 36 4.19 0.80 -9.58
CA GLY A 36 3.49 -0.33 -10.19
C GLY A 36 2.24 -0.75 -9.42
N ILE A 37 1.39 -1.52 -10.10
CA ILE A 37 0.16 -2.15 -9.55
C ILE A 37 0.03 -3.56 -10.15
N TRP A 38 -0.95 -4.35 -9.69
CA TRP A 38 -1.23 -5.70 -10.24
C TRP A 38 -1.29 -5.71 -11.78
N TYR A 39 -1.83 -4.65 -12.38
CA TYR A 39 -2.04 -4.56 -13.82
C TYR A 39 -0.74 -4.64 -14.62
N SER A 40 0.38 -4.19 -14.03
CA SER A 40 1.72 -4.30 -14.64
C SER A 40 2.16 -5.76 -14.83
N ARG A 41 1.51 -6.72 -14.16
CA ARG A 41 1.81 -8.15 -14.24
C ARG A 41 0.82 -8.94 -15.08
N LYS A 42 -0.14 -8.27 -15.76
CA LYS A 42 -1.21 -8.92 -16.53
C LYS A 42 -0.68 -9.91 -17.57
N HIS A 43 0.42 -9.58 -18.25
CA HIS A 43 0.98 -10.41 -19.30
C HIS A 43 1.61 -11.69 -18.74
N GLN A 44 2.39 -11.57 -17.65
CA GLN A 44 2.99 -12.72 -16.99
C GLN A 44 1.94 -13.62 -16.33
N MET A 45 0.90 -13.04 -15.72
CA MET A 45 -0.21 -13.79 -15.14
C MET A 45 -0.91 -14.67 -16.18
N ILE A 46 -1.19 -14.13 -17.37
CA ILE A 46 -1.80 -14.89 -18.46
C ILE A 46 -0.86 -16.01 -18.94
N ALA A 47 0.44 -15.71 -19.07
CA ALA A 47 1.42 -16.70 -19.53
C ALA A 47 1.52 -17.89 -18.56
N VAL A 48 1.65 -17.65 -17.25
CA VAL A 48 1.73 -18.74 -16.26
C VAL A 48 0.39 -19.47 -16.12
N ALA A 49 -0.74 -18.78 -16.24
CA ALA A 49 -2.04 -19.41 -16.23
C ALA A 49 -2.22 -20.36 -17.42
N ASN A 50 -1.77 -19.96 -18.61
CA ASN A 50 -1.80 -20.82 -19.80
C ASN A 50 -0.84 -22.01 -19.67
N ALA A 51 0.21 -21.90 -18.85
CA ALA A 51 1.08 -23.01 -18.48
C ALA A 51 0.51 -23.91 -17.36
N GLY A 52 -0.73 -23.67 -16.90
CA GLY A 52 -1.41 -24.51 -15.90
C GLY A 52 -1.15 -24.11 -14.44
N PHE A 53 -0.62 -22.91 -14.19
CA PHE A 53 -0.43 -22.40 -12.83
C PHE A 53 -1.62 -21.52 -12.39
N TYR A 54 -1.86 -21.47 -11.08
CA TYR A 54 -2.72 -20.47 -10.47
C TYR A 54 -1.94 -19.15 -10.33
N ALA A 55 -2.29 -18.16 -11.14
CA ALA A 55 -1.68 -16.83 -11.10
C ALA A 55 -2.39 -15.92 -10.10
N ILE A 56 -1.65 -15.30 -9.18
CA ILE A 56 -2.19 -14.34 -8.21
C ILE A 56 -1.32 -13.08 -8.19
N ALA A 57 -1.94 -11.91 -8.26
CA ALA A 57 -1.30 -10.62 -8.03
C ALA A 57 -2.18 -9.78 -7.09
N PHE A 58 -1.59 -9.09 -6.12
CA PHE A 58 -2.34 -8.17 -5.26
C PHE A 58 -1.69 -6.79 -5.23
N ASP A 59 -2.50 -5.77 -4.97
CA ASP A 59 -2.01 -4.42 -4.79
C ASP A 59 -1.52 -4.21 -3.35
N PHE A 60 -0.33 -3.62 -3.22
CA PHE A 60 0.24 -3.27 -1.92
C PHE A 60 -0.56 -2.16 -1.22
N ARG A 61 -0.38 -2.04 0.10
CA ARG A 61 -1.00 -0.96 0.88
C ARG A 61 -0.62 0.40 0.28
N GLY A 62 -1.62 1.20 -0.04
CA GLY A 62 -1.44 2.53 -0.63
C GLY A 62 -1.26 2.54 -2.16
N TYR A 63 -1.41 1.40 -2.84
CA TYR A 63 -1.34 1.28 -4.30
C TYR A 63 -2.68 0.84 -4.89
N GLY A 64 -2.94 1.25 -6.13
CA GLY A 64 -4.06 0.75 -6.93
C GLY A 64 -5.42 0.93 -6.26
N LEU A 65 -6.19 -0.16 -6.18
CA LEU A 65 -7.56 -0.18 -5.63
C LEU A 65 -7.60 -0.43 -4.11
N PHE A 66 -6.47 -0.27 -3.42
CA PHE A 66 -6.42 -0.39 -1.96
C PHE A 66 -7.35 0.65 -1.30
N THR A 67 -8.34 0.18 -0.54
CA THR A 67 -9.19 1.07 0.25
C THR A 67 -8.46 1.45 1.55
N ILE A 68 -8.05 2.71 1.66
CA ILE A 68 -7.60 3.29 2.92
C ILE A 68 -8.83 3.58 3.78
N HIS A 69 -8.99 2.85 4.89
CA HIS A 69 -9.86 3.33 5.96
C HIS A 69 -9.19 4.56 6.57
N GLN A 70 -9.66 5.75 6.21
CA GLN A 70 -9.20 7.00 6.81
C GLN A 70 -9.63 7.04 8.28
N SER A 71 -8.82 6.46 9.17
CA SER A 71 -8.67 7.09 10.48
C SER A 71 -7.85 8.36 10.24
N ARG A 72 -8.52 9.44 9.83
CA ARG A 72 -7.92 10.77 9.91
C ARG A 72 -7.70 11.05 11.38
N LYS A 73 -6.52 10.73 11.91
CA LYS A 73 -6.01 11.48 13.05
C LYS A 73 -5.90 12.92 12.53
N LYS A 74 -6.88 13.76 12.88
CA LYS A 74 -6.72 15.21 12.77
C LYS A 74 -5.44 15.52 13.55
N LEU A 75 -4.36 15.84 12.85
CA LEU A 75 -3.27 16.57 13.48
C LEU A 75 -3.89 17.93 13.85
N THR A 76 -4.39 18.04 15.07
CA THR A 76 -4.69 19.34 15.65
C THR A 76 -3.37 20.10 15.69
N SER A 77 -3.38 21.28 15.08
CA SER A 77 -2.34 22.30 15.25
C SER A 77 -2.16 22.57 16.75
N MET A 78 -1.29 21.81 17.40
CA MET A 78 -0.81 22.04 18.76
C MET A 78 0.70 21.94 18.69
N THR A 79 1.33 22.96 18.11
CA THR A 79 2.66 23.49 18.45
C THR A 79 3.06 24.54 17.41
N LEU A 80 2.35 25.66 17.38
CA LEU A 80 2.88 26.93 16.87
C LEU A 80 2.73 28.02 17.93
N SER A 81 2.96 27.68 19.20
CA SER A 81 2.91 28.61 20.34
C SER A 81 4.31 28.91 20.92
N MET A 82 5.38 28.34 20.35
CA MET A 82 6.72 28.42 20.95
C MET A 82 7.67 29.38 20.20
N ILE A 83 7.12 30.35 19.44
CA ILE A 83 7.91 31.37 18.70
C ILE A 83 7.70 32.79 19.25
N LEU A 84 6.84 33.01 20.26
CA LEU A 84 6.68 34.32 20.91
C LEU A 84 6.90 34.26 22.44
N LEU A 85 8.12 33.96 22.87
CA LEU A 85 8.59 34.40 24.19
C LEU A 85 9.91 35.16 24.01
N PRO A 86 10.03 36.39 24.53
CA PRO A 86 11.17 37.25 24.28
C PRO A 86 12.41 36.72 25.02
N PHE A 87 13.52 36.81 24.32
CA PHE A 87 14.88 36.59 24.81
C PHE A 87 15.23 37.70 25.81
N SER A 88 15.01 37.49 27.11
CA SER A 88 15.45 38.45 28.12
C SER A 88 15.79 37.77 29.46
N THR A 89 16.90 37.03 29.52
CA THR A 89 17.75 37.01 30.72
C THR A 89 19.22 36.87 30.29
N PRO A 90 20.14 37.67 30.83
CA PRO A 90 21.57 37.55 30.52
C PRO A 90 22.20 36.44 31.38
N TRP A 91 22.99 35.57 30.74
CA TRP A 91 23.75 34.50 31.37
C TRP A 91 24.85 35.07 32.29
N PRO A 92 25.13 34.47 33.47
CA PRO A 92 26.19 34.94 34.34
C PRO A 92 27.56 34.54 33.78
N SER A 93 28.48 35.51 33.74
CA SER A 93 29.89 35.28 33.44
C SER A 93 30.54 34.47 34.56
N ILE A 94 31.03 33.28 34.20
CA ILE A 94 31.90 32.47 35.04
C ILE A 94 33.26 33.17 35.09
N ARG A 95 33.73 33.46 36.31
CA ARG A 95 35.11 33.84 36.60
C ARG A 95 35.77 32.70 37.35
#